data_AF-A0A7J4B198-F1
#
_entry.id   AF-A0A7J4B198-F1
#
_cell.length_a   1.000
_cell.length_b   1.000
_cell.length_c   1.000
_cell.angle_alpha   90.00
_cell.angle_beta   90.00
_cell.angle_gamma   90.00
#
_symmetry.space_group_name_H-M   'P 1'
#
loop_
_entity.id
_entity.type
_entity.pdbx_description
1 polymer ?
#
loop_
_entity_poly.entity_id
_entity_poly.type
_entity_poly.pdbx_seq_one_letter_code
_entity_poly.pdbx_strand_id
1 'polypeptide(L)'
;MQKNLWDYDKFWLIWVSCIDKPRTIKDIQNLWGYKGNSLYQQGRKDAIWVEMISEGFLERRGTIEKRGVIGLLLYANMDWIGKYLQIIAAKTKY
;
A
#
# COMPACT_ATOMS: atom_id res chain seq x y z
N MET A 1 14.53 -3.77 16.40
CA MET A 1 13.95 -2.53 15.86
C MET A 1 12.65 -2.87 15.15
N GLN A 2 11.57 -2.14 15.43
CA GLN A 2 10.34 -2.25 14.66
C GLN A 2 10.61 -1.71 13.25
N LYS A 3 10.41 -2.54 12.22
CA LYS A 3 10.51 -2.09 10.82
C LYS A 3 9.35 -1.13 10.53
N ASN A 4 9.62 -0.02 9.86
CA ASN A 4 8.57 0.87 9.40
C ASN A 4 7.81 0.20 8.25
N LEU A 5 6.59 0.65 7.99
CA LEU A 5 5.76 0.13 6.90
C LEU A 5 6.42 0.26 5.52
N TRP A 6 7.09 1.39 5.25
CA TRP A 6 7.81 1.64 4.00
C TRP A 6 9.09 0.80 3.83
N ASP A 7 9.50 0.05 4.85
CA ASP A 7 10.65 -0.86 4.75
C ASP A 7 10.26 -2.22 4.10
N TYR A 8 8.97 -2.43 3.78
CA TYR A 8 8.49 -3.61 3.06
C TYR A 8 8.30 -3.32 1.57
N ASP A 9 8.85 -4.16 0.69
CA ASP A 9 8.78 -3.98 -0.77
C ASP A 9 7.34 -3.79 -1.29
N LYS A 10 6.39 -4.52 -0.70
CA LYS A 10 4.97 -4.49 -1.05
C LYS A 10 4.30 -3.16 -0.70
N PHE A 11 4.85 -2.40 0.25
CA PHE A 11 4.37 -1.07 0.57
C PHE A 11 4.43 -0.18 -0.66
N TRP A 12 5.61 -0.07 -1.27
CA TRP A 12 5.84 0.81 -2.42
C TRP A 12 5.02 0.40 -3.63
N LEU A 13 4.92 -0.90 -3.85
CA LEU A 13 4.15 -1.44 -4.96
C LEU A 13 2.65 -1.14 -4.83
N ILE A 14 2.08 -1.31 -3.64
CA ILE A 14 0.67 -1.00 -3.38
C ILE A 14 0.44 0.50 -3.46
N TRP A 15 1.30 1.30 -2.81
CA TRP A 15 1.15 2.75 -2.75
C TRP A 15 1.26 3.39 -4.13
N VAL A 16 2.30 3.07 -4.91
CA VAL A 16 2.51 3.66 -6.25
C VAL A 16 1.38 3.32 -7.22
N SER A 17 0.78 2.15 -7.08
CA SER A 17 -0.33 1.70 -7.93
C SER A 17 -1.62 2.52 -7.73
N CYS A 18 -1.71 3.27 -6.64
CA CYS A 18 -2.90 3.98 -6.22
C CYS A 18 -2.75 5.51 -6.31
N ILE A 19 -1.66 6.03 -6.89
CA ILE A 19 -1.39 7.48 -6.99
C ILE A 19 -2.28 8.15 -8.05
N ASP A 20 -2.49 7.48 -9.18
CA ASP A 20 -3.19 8.06 -10.34
C ASP A 20 -4.72 7.92 -10.24
N LYS A 21 -5.19 6.81 -9.68
CA LYS A 21 -6.62 6.52 -9.52
C LYS A 21 -6.86 5.45 -8.45
N PRO A 22 -8.09 5.36 -7.91
CA PRO A 22 -8.42 4.33 -6.94
C PRO A 22 -8.34 2.92 -7.56
N ARG A 23 -7.78 1.95 -6.82
CA ARG A 23 -7.66 0.55 -7.27
C ARG A 23 -7.96 -0.43 -6.15
N THR A 24 -8.45 -1.62 -6.51
CA THR A 24 -8.55 -2.73 -5.56
C THR A 24 -7.23 -3.50 -5.48
N ILE A 25 -7.02 -4.26 -4.41
CA ILE A 25 -5.86 -5.18 -4.30
C ILE A 25 -5.82 -6.16 -5.48
N LYS A 26 -6.97 -6.60 -5.98
CA LYS A 26 -7.06 -7.48 -7.15
C LYS A 26 -6.54 -6.79 -8.41
N ASP A 27 -6.87 -5.52 -8.60
CA ASP A 27 -6.38 -4.74 -9.74
C ASP A 27 -4.87 -4.55 -9.66
N ILE A 28 -4.33 -4.28 -8.47
CA ILE A 28 -2.88 -4.17 -8.24
C ILE A 28 -2.19 -5.50 -8.54
N GLN A 29 -2.75 -6.63 -8.09
CA GLN A 29 -2.22 -7.96 -8.42
C GLN A 29 -2.15 -8.19 -9.92
N ASN A 30 -3.23 -7.87 -10.64
CA ASN A 30 -3.28 -8.01 -12.09
C ASN A 30 -2.27 -7.10 -12.80
N LEU A 31 -2.12 -5.85 -12.33
CA LEU A 31 -1.19 -4.86 -12.90
C LEU A 31 0.27 -5.33 -12.84
N TRP A 32 0.67 -5.97 -11.73
CA TRP A 32 2.04 -6.41 -11.49
C TRP A 32 2.26 -7.92 -11.74
N GLY A 33 1.25 -8.63 -12.26
CA GLY A 33 1.36 -10.06 -12.56
C GLY A 33 1.42 -10.98 -11.33
N TYR A 34 0.97 -10.52 -10.16
CA TYR A 34 0.90 -11.36 -8.97
C TYR A 34 -0.31 -12.30 -8.99
N LYS A 35 -0.10 -13.51 -8.48
CA LYS A 35 -1.17 -14.52 -8.35
C LYS A 35 -1.49 -14.78 -6.88
N GLY A 36 -2.75 -15.11 -6.60
CA GLY A 36 -3.19 -15.50 -5.26
C GLY A 36 -2.92 -14.42 -4.21
N ASN A 37 -2.21 -14.77 -3.14
CA ASN A 37 -1.97 -13.91 -1.98
C ASN A 37 -0.57 -13.27 -1.96
N SER A 38 0.12 -13.14 -3.10
CA SER A 38 1.51 -12.62 -3.11
C SER A 38 1.67 -11.21 -2.53
N LEU A 39 0.64 -10.36 -2.59
CA LEU A 39 0.65 -9.01 -1.98
C LEU A 39 0.42 -9.02 -0.46
N TYR A 40 0.15 -10.17 0.14
CA TYR A 40 0.04 -10.33 1.58
C TYR A 40 1.45 -10.58 2.13
N GLN A 41 1.83 -9.88 3.20
CA GLN A 41 3.16 -9.99 3.78
C GLN A 41 3.24 -11.23 4.67
N GLN A 42 4.16 -12.15 4.36
CA GLN A 42 4.43 -13.30 5.23
C GLN A 42 4.90 -12.84 6.60
N GLY A 43 4.44 -13.52 7.66
CA GLY A 43 4.75 -13.16 9.04
C GLY A 43 3.91 -12.01 9.62
N ARG A 44 2.92 -11.50 8.89
CA ARG A 44 1.94 -10.53 9.40
C ARG A 44 0.57 -11.18 9.57
N LYS A 45 -0.11 -10.84 10.66
CA LYS A 45 -1.49 -11.27 10.93
C LYS A 45 -2.45 -10.68 9.90
N ASP A 46 -2.25 -9.39 9.58
CA ASP A 46 -3.09 -8.64 8.65
C ASP A 46 -2.32 -8.27 7.38
N ALA A 47 -3.06 -8.06 6.30
CA ALA A 47 -2.48 -7.59 5.06
C ALA A 47 -1.88 -6.18 5.23
N ILE A 48 -0.71 -5.94 4.64
CA ILE A 48 0.03 -4.69 4.83
C ILE A 48 -0.80 -3.43 4.48
N TRP A 49 -1.66 -3.52 3.46
CA TRP A 49 -2.50 -2.40 3.05
C TRP A 49 -3.54 -1.99 4.10
N VAL A 50 -3.93 -2.88 5.02
CA VAL A 50 -4.85 -2.56 6.12
C VAL A 50 -4.18 -1.59 7.08
N GLU A 51 -2.93 -1.85 7.46
CA GLU A 51 -2.16 -0.95 8.31
C GLU A 51 -1.76 0.32 7.56
N MET A 52 -1.49 0.24 6.25
CA MET A 52 -1.26 1.43 5.43
C MET A 52 -2.43 2.42 5.47
N ILE A 53 -3.67 1.94 5.56
CA ILE A 53 -4.84 2.80 5.76
C ILE A 53 -4.81 3.41 7.17
N SER A 54 -4.52 2.60 8.20
CA SER A 54 -4.49 3.06 9.58
C SER A 54 -3.42 4.11 9.85
N GLU A 55 -2.28 4.03 9.16
CA GLU A 55 -1.16 4.97 9.27
C GLU A 55 -1.27 6.15 8.29
N GLY A 56 -2.33 6.22 7.48
CA GLY A 56 -2.60 7.36 6.59
C GLY A 56 -1.81 7.36 5.28
N PHE A 57 -1.22 6.24 4.88
CA PHE A 57 -0.58 6.10 3.56
C PHE A 57 -1.58 5.85 2.44
N LEU A 58 -2.72 5.24 2.77
CA LEU A 58 -3.81 4.95 1.84
C LEU A 58 -5.14 5.45 2.39
N GLU A 59 -6.04 5.79 1.48
CA GLU A 59 -7.41 6.20 1.78
C GLU A 59 -8.42 5.25 1.16
N ARG A 60 -9.52 5.02 1.88
CA ARG A 60 -10.67 4.28 1.34
C ARG A 60 -11.53 5.25 0.53
N ARG A 61 -11.68 4.99 -0.77
CA ARG A 61 -12.52 5.82 -1.66
C ARG A 61 -13.85 5.19 -2.04
N GLY A 62 -14.09 3.94 -1.63
CA GLY A 62 -15.36 3.25 -1.84
C GLY A 62 -15.17 1.74 -1.95
N THR A 63 -16.18 1.05 -2.43
CA THR A 63 -16.15 -0.38 -2.74
C THR A 63 -16.69 -0.63 -4.14
N ILE A 64 -16.24 -1.71 -4.76
CA ILE A 64 -16.78 -2.21 -6.03
C ILE A 64 -17.20 -3.66 -5.84
N GLU A 65 -18.36 -4.02 -6.37
CA GLU A 65 -18.81 -5.41 -6.38
C GLU A 65 -18.73 -5.97 -7.80
N LYS A 66 -18.10 -7.14 -7.97
CA LYS A 66 -18.06 -7.84 -9.26
C LYS A 66 -18.24 -9.32 -9.03
N ARG A 67 -19.31 -9.89 -9.61
CA ARG A 67 -19.64 -11.33 -9.50
C ARG A 67 -19.72 -11.80 -8.03
N GLY A 68 -20.34 -11.00 -7.17
CA GLY A 68 -20.50 -11.30 -5.74
C GLY A 68 -19.24 -11.10 -4.88
N VAL A 69 -18.14 -10.60 -5.46
CA VAL A 69 -16.91 -10.27 -4.72
C VAL A 69 -16.82 -8.77 -4.54
N ILE A 70 -16.75 -8.33 -3.28
CA ILE A 70 -16.56 -6.92 -2.91
C ILE A 70 -15.07 -6.61 -2.80
N GLY A 71 -14.60 -5.62 -3.55
CA GLY A 71 -13.25 -5.07 -3.49
C GLY A 71 -13.26 -3.65 -2.92
N LEU A 72 -12.36 -3.38 -1.97
CA LEU A 72 -12.14 -2.03 -1.45
C LEU A 72 -11.30 -1.20 -2.43
N LEU A 73 -11.75 0.00 -2.76
CA LEU A 73 -11.01 0.95 -3.58
C LEU A 73 -10.06 1.78 -2.72
N LEU A 74 -8.77 1.67 -3.02
CA LEU A 74 -7.66 2.30 -2.31
C LEU A 74 -7.08 3.43 -3.15
N TYR A 75 -6.78 4.56 -2.51
CA TYR A 75 -6.10 5.71 -3.12
C TYR A 75 -4.88 6.10 -2.30
N ALA A 76 -3.80 6.51 -2.95
CA ALA A 76 -2.58 6.91 -2.26
C ALA A 76 -2.72 8.31 -1.66
N ASN A 77 -2.33 8.44 -0.39
CA ASN A 77 -2.11 9.76 0.21
C ASN A 77 -0.64 10.16 -0.01
N MET A 78 -0.40 11.43 -0.35
CA MET A 78 0.94 11.98 -0.66
C MET A 78 1.53 12.82 0.49
N ASP A 79 0.74 13.20 1.49
CA ASP A 79 1.10 14.17 2.52
C ASP A 79 2.28 13.71 3.40
N TRP A 80 2.46 12.39 3.53
CA TRP A 80 3.54 11.78 4.31
C TRP A 80 4.90 11.82 3.59
N ILE A 81 4.95 12.02 2.27
CA ILE A 81 6.17 11.89 1.45
C ILE A 81 7.25 12.88 1.90
N GLY A 82 6.88 14.13 2.18
CA GLY A 82 7.82 15.14 2.63
C GLY A 82 8.56 14.72 3.92
N LYS A 83 7.81 14.17 4.89
CA LYS A 83 8.36 13.65 6.15
C LYS A 83 9.28 12.45 5.90
N TYR A 84 8.88 11.53 5.02
CA TYR A 84 9.71 10.38 4.66
C TYR A 84 11.05 10.81 4.04
N LEU A 85 11.03 11.74 3.08
CA LEU A 85 12.25 12.23 2.43
C LEU A 85 13.20 12.89 3.41
N GLN A 86 12.70 13.66 4.38
CA GLN A 86 13.51 14.24 5.45
C GLN A 86 14.18 13.17 6.33
N ILE A 87 13.45 12.10 6.69
CA ILE A 87 13.99 10.99 7.48
C ILE A 87 15.10 10.26 6.71
N ILE A 88 14.88 9.97 5.43
CA ILE A 88 15.89 9.31 4.59
C ILE A 88 17.12 10.21 4.42
N ALA A 89 16.94 11.49 4.09
CA ALA A 89 18.05 12.43 3.96
C ALA A 89 18.90 12.50 5.23
N ALA A 90 18.28 12.50 6.42
CA ALA A 90 18.98 12.50 7.69
C ALA A 90 19.79 11.21 7.95
N LYS A 91 19.28 10.05 7.52
CA LYS A 91 19.97 8.75 7.62
C LYS A 91 21.12 8.58 6.64
N THR A 92 21.08 9.30 5.52
CA THR A 92 22.03 9.15 4.41
C THR A 92 23.11 10.22 4.42
N LYS A 93 23.31 10.93 5.54
CA LYS A 93 24.41 11.90 5.70
C LYS A 93 25.75 11.19 5.54
N TYR A 94 26.33 11.32 4.35
CA TYR A 94 27.77 11.24 4.09
C TYR A 94 28.45 12.50 4.63
#